data_AF-A0A7S0F0M3-F1
#
_entry.id   AF-A0A7S0F0M3-F1
#
_cell.length_a   1.000
_cell.length_b   1.000
_cell.length_c   1.000
_cell.angle_alpha   90.00
_cell.angle_beta   90.00
_cell.angle_gamma   90.00
#
_symmetry.space_group_name_H-M   'P 1'
#
loop_
_entity.id
_entity.type
_entity.pdbx_description
1 polymer ?
#
loop_
_entity_poly.entity_id
_entity_poly.type
_entity_poly.pdbx_seq_one_letter_code
_entity_poly.pdbx_strand_id
1 'polypeptide(L)'
;AQTGNEYQELLAEGMRYASEEDWRRAGRAYREAIALKPDDPVAYFNLANVLSKSGHYVEGAQRYLEAKSRYPVGSGGWAEATAWALAMLTREACAEVAKP
;
A
#
# COMPACT_ATOMS: atom_id res chain seq x y z
N ALA A 1 6.53 1.63 -24.90
CA ALA A 1 6.26 0.89 -23.65
C ALA A 1 4.82 1.14 -23.22
N GLN A 2 3.84 0.46 -23.82
CA GLN A 2 2.41 0.66 -23.50
C GLN A 2 2.13 0.34 -22.03
N THR A 3 2.76 -0.71 -21.50
CA THR A 3 2.70 -1.11 -20.08
C THR A 3 3.23 -0.04 -19.12
N GLY A 4 4.15 0.82 -19.57
CA GLY A 4 4.69 1.91 -18.77
C GLY A 4 3.69 3.05 -18.56
N ASN A 5 2.93 3.38 -19.62
CA ASN A 5 1.90 4.41 -19.56
C ASN A 5 0.67 3.91 -18.79
N GLU A 6 0.23 2.68 -19.06
CA GLU A 6 -0.90 2.05 -18.38
C GLU A 6 -0.66 1.93 -16.86
N TYR A 7 0.56 1.61 -16.44
CA TYR A 7 0.94 1.62 -15.03
C TYR A 7 0.75 2.99 -14.37
N GLN A 8 1.16 4.07 -15.04
CA GLN A 8 1.02 5.43 -14.50
C GLN A 8 -0.44 5.87 -14.44
N GLU A 9 -1.24 5.49 -15.43
CA GLU A 9 -2.68 5.72 -15.45
C GLU A 9 -3.35 5.02 -14.26
N LEU A 10 -3.04 3.75 -14.02
CA LEU A 10 -3.56 2.99 -12.87
C LEU A 10 -3.13 3.60 -11.52
N LEU A 11 -1.88 4.09 -11.40
CA LEU A 11 -1.46 4.81 -10.20
C LEU A 11 -2.27 6.09 -10.00
N ALA A 12 -2.49 6.87 -11.06
CA ALA A 12 -3.25 8.11 -11.01
C ALA A 12 -4.73 7.86 -10.66
N GLU A 13 -5.36 6.85 -11.26
CA GLU A 13 -6.70 6.43 -10.90
C GLU A 13 -6.80 5.99 -9.44
N GLY A 14 -5.85 5.17 -8.98
CA GLY A 14 -5.78 4.74 -7.59
C GLY A 14 -5.70 5.93 -6.63
N MET A 15 -4.87 6.93 -6.94
CA MET A 15 -4.75 8.14 -6.13
C MET A 15 -6.04 8.96 -6.12
N ARG A 16 -6.70 9.09 -7.29
CA ARG A 16 -7.98 9.80 -7.39
C ARG A 16 -9.05 9.12 -6.54
N TYR A 17 -9.25 7.81 -6.68
CA TYR A 17 -10.21 7.08 -5.84
C TYR A 17 -9.86 7.15 -4.35
N ALA A 18 -8.56 7.12 -4.00
CA ALA A 18 -8.13 7.26 -2.61
C ALA A 18 -8.44 8.66 -2.04
N SER A 19 -8.39 9.72 -2.86
CA SER A 19 -8.81 11.06 -2.44
C SER A 19 -10.33 11.20 -2.28
N GLU A 20 -11.09 10.38 -3.00
CA GLU A 20 -12.55 10.25 -2.88
C GLU A 20 -12.96 9.29 -1.74
N GLU A 21 -11.99 8.73 -1.00
CA GLU A 21 -12.19 7.67 0.00
C GLU A 21 -12.87 6.40 -0.52
N ASP A 22 -12.91 6.20 -1.85
CA ASP A 22 -13.35 4.95 -2.47
C ASP A 22 -12.21 3.92 -2.43
N TRP A 23 -11.99 3.37 -1.23
CA TRP A 23 -10.94 2.40 -0.94
C TRP A 23 -11.02 1.15 -1.83
N ARG A 24 -12.24 0.76 -2.23
CA ARG A 24 -12.46 -0.42 -3.06
C ARG A 24 -11.90 -0.21 -4.47
N ARG A 25 -12.24 0.92 -5.11
CA ARG A 25 -11.73 1.23 -6.46
C ARG A 25 -10.24 1.57 -6.44
N ALA A 26 -9.79 2.31 -5.41
CA ALA A 26 -8.37 2.59 -5.24
C ALA A 26 -7.54 1.30 -5.11
N GLY A 27 -7.98 0.37 -4.25
CA GLY A 27 -7.32 -0.90 -4.07
C GLY A 27 -7.30 -1.78 -5.32
N ARG A 28 -8.35 -1.74 -6.16
CA ARG A 28 -8.38 -2.43 -7.46
C ARG A 28 -7.34 -1.85 -8.42
N ALA A 29 -7.29 -0.53 -8.57
CA ALA A 29 -6.34 0.13 -9.46
C ALA A 29 -4.89 -0.16 -9.07
N TYR A 30 -4.55 -0.11 -7.78
CA TYR A 30 -3.20 -0.45 -7.33
C TYR A 30 -2.85 -1.94 -7.49
N ARG A 31 -3.82 -2.86 -7.35
CA ARG A 31 -3.59 -4.28 -7.64
C ARG A 31 -3.30 -4.53 -9.12
N GLU A 32 -3.98 -3.81 -10.01
CA GLU A 32 -3.71 -3.86 -11.46
C GLU A 32 -2.33 -3.25 -11.78
N ALA A 33 -1.96 -2.14 -11.14
CA ALA A 33 -0.63 -1.55 -11.28
C ALA A 33 0.48 -2.52 -10.82
N ILE A 34 0.26 -3.24 -9.71
CA ILE A 34 1.16 -4.29 -9.23
C ILE A 34 1.33 -5.41 -10.26
N ALA A 35 0.25 -5.82 -10.93
CA ALA A 35 0.32 -6.87 -11.95
C ALA A 35 1.15 -6.44 -13.17
N LEU A 36 1.17 -5.16 -13.52
CA LEU A 36 1.99 -4.63 -14.62
C LEU A 36 3.46 -4.46 -14.24
N LYS A 37 3.74 -4.06 -12.99
CA LYS A 37 5.11 -3.84 -12.49
C LYS A 37 5.29 -4.46 -11.11
N PRO A 38 5.48 -5.79 -11.03
CA PRO A 38 5.55 -6.48 -9.76
C PRO A 38 6.78 -6.09 -8.92
N ASP A 39 7.82 -5.53 -9.53
CA ASP A 39 9.06 -5.11 -8.85
C ASP A 39 9.05 -3.65 -8.42
N ASP A 40 8.08 -2.84 -8.87
CA ASP A 40 7.98 -1.43 -8.49
C ASP A 40 7.30 -1.31 -7.11
N PRO A 41 7.97 -0.76 -6.09
CA PRO A 41 7.41 -0.68 -4.74
C PRO A 41 6.24 0.32 -4.59
N VAL A 42 6.07 1.27 -5.53
CA VAL A 42 5.13 2.39 -5.37
C VAL A 42 3.68 1.92 -5.24
N ALA A 43 3.24 0.99 -6.10
CA ALA A 43 1.87 0.49 -6.08
C ALA A 43 1.55 -0.31 -4.80
N TYR A 44 2.52 -1.07 -4.27
CA TYR A 44 2.37 -1.78 -2.98
C TYR A 44 2.22 -0.80 -1.81
N PHE A 45 3.06 0.23 -1.77
CA PHE A 45 3.00 1.24 -0.72
C PHE A 45 1.66 2.00 -0.75
N ASN A 46 1.17 2.35 -1.94
CA ASN A 46 -0.12 3.02 -2.08
C ASN A 46 -1.30 2.11 -1.74
N LEU A 47 -1.26 0.83 -2.10
CA LEU A 47 -2.26 -0.15 -1.67
C LEU A 47 -2.26 -0.31 -0.14
N ALA A 48 -1.08 -0.32 0.47
CA ALA A 48 -0.92 -0.37 1.93
C ALA A 48 -1.59 0.83 2.61
N ASN A 49 -1.38 2.05 2.07
CA ASN A 49 -2.04 3.26 2.56
C ASN A 49 -3.57 3.14 2.51
N VAL A 50 -4.13 2.63 1.41
CA VAL A 50 -5.59 2.46 1.25
C VAL A 50 -6.17 1.43 2.21
N LEU A 51 -5.50 0.28 2.37
CA LEU A 51 -5.93 -0.76 3.31
C LEU A 51 -5.88 -0.25 4.76
N SER A 52 -4.81 0.46 5.10
CA SER A 52 -4.64 1.09 6.42
C SER A 52 -5.75 2.11 6.72
N LYS A 53 -6.08 2.98 5.75
CA LYS A 53 -7.16 3.96 5.90
C LYS A 53 -8.55 3.34 6.01
N SER A 54 -8.76 2.20 5.37
CA SER A 54 -10.03 1.45 5.42
C SER A 54 -10.15 0.51 6.63
N GLY A 55 -9.18 0.52 7.55
CA GLY A 55 -9.20 -0.27 8.79
C GLY A 55 -8.62 -1.69 8.67
N HIS A 56 -8.15 -2.08 7.50
CA HIS A 56 -7.54 -3.39 7.26
C HIS A 56 -6.04 -3.34 7.63
N TYR A 57 -5.73 -3.14 8.92
CA TYR A 57 -4.36 -2.84 9.36
C TYR A 57 -3.38 -3.97 9.09
N VAL A 58 -3.76 -5.23 9.33
CA VAL A 58 -2.88 -6.39 9.06
C VAL A 58 -2.57 -6.51 7.57
N GLU A 59 -3.56 -6.38 6.71
CA GLU A 59 -3.36 -6.42 5.26
C GLU A 59 -2.54 -5.22 4.76
N GLY A 60 -2.78 -4.03 5.31
CA GLY A 60 -1.96 -2.85 5.05
C GLY A 60 -0.49 -3.06 5.41
N ALA A 61 -0.23 -3.62 6.60
CA ALA A 61 1.12 -3.95 7.05
C ALA A 61 1.82 -4.94 6.10
N GLN A 62 1.12 -5.97 5.64
CA GLN A 62 1.66 -6.92 4.66
C GLN A 62 2.09 -6.24 3.36
N ARG A 63 1.25 -5.34 2.82
CA ARG A 63 1.58 -4.60 1.59
C ARG A 63 2.78 -3.64 1.79
N TYR A 64 2.93 -3.02 2.95
CA TYR A 64 4.14 -2.26 3.26
C TYR A 64 5.39 -3.15 3.29
N LEU A 65 5.30 -4.36 3.87
CA LEU A 65 6.44 -5.30 3.89
C LEU A 65 6.80 -5.79 2.48
N GLU A 66 5.80 -5.98 1.61
CA GLU A 66 6.03 -6.25 0.19
C GLU A 66 6.73 -5.05 -0.48
N ALA A 67 6.28 -3.81 -0.27
CA ALA A 67 6.96 -2.61 -0.77
C ALA A 67 8.41 -2.53 -0.28
N LYS A 68 8.66 -2.76 1.02
CA LYS A 68 9.98 -2.81 1.64
C LYS A 68 10.93 -3.76 0.91
N SER A 69 10.48 -4.96 0.57
CA SER A 69 11.32 -5.97 -0.09
C SER A 69 11.80 -5.57 -1.49
N ARG A 70 11.16 -4.57 -2.10
CA ARG A 70 11.47 -4.05 -3.44
C ARG A 70 12.29 -2.75 -3.40
N TYR A 71 12.39 -2.11 -2.24
CA TYR A 71 13.30 -0.98 -2.05
C TYR A 71 14.72 -1.47 -1.74
N PRO A 72 15.76 -0.71 -2.16
CA PRO A 72 17.11 -0.96 -1.69
C PRO A 72 17.18 -0.88 -0.16
N VAL A 73 17.86 -1.85 0.46
CA VAL A 73 18.03 -1.90 1.93
C VAL A 73 18.69 -0.61 2.42
N GLY A 74 18.12 0.00 3.45
CA GLY A 74 18.61 1.26 4.03
C GLY A 74 18.18 2.53 3.30
N SER A 75 17.47 2.43 2.17
CA SER A 75 16.87 3.59 1.52
C SER A 75 15.72 4.20 2.33
N GLY A 76 15.34 5.45 2.01
CA GLY A 76 14.19 6.12 2.64
C GLY A 76 12.90 5.31 2.51
N GLY A 77 12.58 4.80 1.32
CA GLY A 77 11.39 3.97 1.10
C GLY A 77 11.41 2.66 1.89
N TRP A 78 12.58 2.02 2.03
CA TRP A 78 12.74 0.83 2.87
C TRP A 78 12.46 1.14 4.35
N ALA A 79 12.98 2.26 4.86
CA ALA A 79 12.79 2.69 6.23
C ALA A 79 11.32 3.07 6.49
N GLU A 80 10.73 3.85 5.59
CA GLU A 80 9.35 4.30 5.68
C GLU A 80 8.36 3.13 5.65
N ALA A 81 8.52 2.20 4.69
CA ALA A 81 7.69 1.01 4.60
C ALA A 81 7.82 0.12 5.85
N THR A 82 9.03 -0.01 6.41
CA THR A 82 9.23 -0.73 7.67
C THR A 82 8.47 -0.06 8.82
N ALA A 83 8.56 1.27 8.94
CA ALA A 83 7.93 2.02 10.01
C ALA A 83 6.39 1.93 9.93
N TRP A 84 5.80 2.11 8.75
CA TRP A 84 4.35 2.01 8.58
C TRP A 84 3.82 0.60 8.82
N ALA A 85 4.54 -0.45 8.39
CA ALA A 85 4.15 -1.82 8.69
C ALA A 85 4.05 -2.07 10.20
N LEU A 86 5.07 -1.64 10.97
CA LEU A 86 5.09 -1.74 12.43
C LEU A 86 3.97 -0.92 13.07
N ALA A 87 3.72 0.29 12.56
CA ALA A 87 2.65 1.15 13.07
C ALA A 87 1.27 0.50 12.90
N MET A 88 1.01 -0.13 11.75
CA MET A 88 -0.27 -0.79 11.49
C MET A 88 -0.47 -2.03 12.38
N LEU A 89 0.56 -2.86 12.55
CA LEU A 89 0.48 -4.02 13.44
C LEU A 89 0.29 -3.60 14.90
N THR A 90 0.97 -2.53 15.34
CA THR A 90 0.77 -1.96 16.68
C THR A 90 -0.66 -1.47 16.87
N ARG A 91 -1.21 -0.78 15.86
CA ARG A 91 -2.58 -0.26 15.90
C ARG A 91 -3.61 -1.38 16.01
N GLU A 92 -3.44 -2.45 15.23
CA GLU A 92 -4.29 -3.65 15.33
C GLU A 92 -4.21 -4.27 16.73
N ALA A 93 -3.00 -4.50 17.24
CA ALA A 93 -2.81 -5.09 18.57
C ALA A 93 -3.45 -4.24 19.68
N CYS A 94 -3.31 -2.92 19.61
CA CYS A 94 -3.98 -2.01 20.55
C CYS A 94 -5.50 -2.10 20.44
N ALA A 95 -6.06 -2.17 19.23
CA ALA A 95 -7.50 -2.30 19.01
C ALA A 95 -8.05 -3.61 19.56
N GLU A 96 -7.32 -4.73 19.39
CA GLU A 96 -7.67 -6.03 19.95
C GLU A 96 -7.69 -6.02 21.49
N VAL A 97 -6.65 -5.47 22.12
CA VAL A 97 -6.56 -5.39 23.60
C VAL A 97 -7.64 -4.47 24.19
N ALA A 98 -8.09 -3.46 23.44
CA ALA A 98 -9.11 -2.53 23.89
C ALA A 98 -10.55 -3.08 23.79
N LYS A 99 -10.76 -4.30 23.27
CA LYS A 99 -12.07 -4.93 23.22
C LYS A 99 -12.60 -5.24 24.64
N PRO A 100 -13.90 -5.05 24.89
CA PRO A 100 -14.51 -5.29 26.20
C PRO A 100 -14.54 -6.77 26.61
#